data_AF-A0A517XU72-F1
#
_entry.id   AF-A0A517XU72-F1
#
_cell.length_a   1.000
_cell.length_b   1.000
_cell.length_c   1.000
_cell.angle_alpha   90.00
_cell.angle_beta   90.00
_cell.angle_gamma   90.00
#
_symmetry.space_group_name_H-M   'P 1'
#
loop_
_entity.id
_entity.type
_entity.pdbx_description
1 polymer ?
#
loop_
_entity_poly.entity_id
_entity_poly.type
_entity_poly.pdbx_seq_one_letter_code
_entity_poly.pdbx_strand_id
1 'polypeptide(L)' 'MGEKWDRSGKRVRPKTAVRGKRYLCATCRKRSPTAVTTPAPWYCPNCLRADESTSAE' A
#
# COMPACT_ATOMS: atom_id res chain seq x y z
N MET A 1 -11.54 26.47 25.38
CA MET A 1 -12.05 25.63 24.28
C MET A 1 -10.85 25.25 23.43
N GLY A 2 -10.44 23.98 23.45
CA GLY A 2 -9.22 23.53 22.76
C GLY A 2 -9.31 23.73 21.25
N GLU A 3 -8.23 24.24 20.66
CA GLU A 3 -8.09 24.41 19.21
C GLU A 3 -8.46 23.11 18.48
N LYS A 4 -9.49 23.18 17.64
CA LYS A 4 -9.87 22.09 16.77
C LYS A 4 -8.86 22.08 15.63
N TRP A 5 -7.78 21.29 15.76
CA TRP A 5 -6.94 20.97 14.62
C TRP A 5 -7.73 20.13 13.63
N ASP A 6 -8.22 20.77 12.57
CA ASP A 6 -8.83 20.11 11.43
C ASP A 6 -7.77 19.26 10.71
N ARG A 7 -7.61 18.00 11.12
CA ARG A 7 -6.67 17.04 10.49
C ARG A 7 -7.15 16.54 9.12
N SER A 8 -8.28 17.05 8.64
CA SER A 8 -9.00 16.55 7.47
C SER A 8 -9.52 17.70 6.62
N GLY A 9 -9.42 17.58 5.29
CA GLY A 9 -9.90 18.58 4.33
C GLY A 9 -9.01 18.65 3.09
N LYS A 10 -9.47 19.28 2.01
CA LYS A 10 -8.70 19.42 0.76
C LYS A 10 -7.40 20.22 0.94
N ARG A 11 -7.38 21.13 1.93
CA ARG A 11 -6.21 21.95 2.32
C ARG A 11 -5.14 21.14 3.05
N VAL A 12 -5.54 20.19 3.91
CA VAL A 12 -4.63 19.37 4.71
C VAL A 12 -4.25 18.07 4.00
N ARG A 13 -5.16 17.52 3.18
CA ARG A 13 -4.97 16.27 2.44
C ARG A 13 -5.41 16.44 0.98
N PRO A 14 -4.53 16.98 0.12
CA PRO A 14 -4.83 17.20 -1.30
C PRO A 14 -5.17 15.88 -2.01
N LYS A 15 -6.00 15.95 -3.06
CA LYS A 15 -6.50 14.78 -3.80
C LYS A 15 -5.37 13.98 -4.48
N THR A 16 -4.26 14.65 -4.79
CA THR A 16 -3.04 14.10 -5.39
C THR A 16 -2.07 13.51 -4.36
N ALA A 17 -2.32 13.68 -3.06
CA ALA A 17 -1.52 13.02 -2.04
C ALA A 17 -1.56 11.52 -2.30
N VAL A 18 -0.39 10.89 -2.42
CA VAL A 18 -0.24 9.45 -2.61
C VAL A 18 -0.86 8.77 -1.38
N ARG A 19 -2.14 8.43 -1.49
CA ARG A 19 -2.81 7.61 -0.49
C ARG A 19 -2.22 6.24 -0.68
N GLY A 20 -1.25 5.87 0.16
CA GLY A 20 -0.79 4.50 0.16
C GLY A 20 -2.02 3.60 0.35
N LYS A 21 -2.38 2.88 -0.71
CA LYS A 21 -3.55 2.01 -0.72
C LYS A 21 -3.11 0.66 -0.19
N ARG A 22 -4.01 -0.03 0.49
CA ARG A 22 -3.77 -1.42 0.84
C ARG A 22 -4.26 -2.29 -0.32
N TYR A 23 -3.33 -2.70 -1.18
CA TYR A 23 -3.64 -3.57 -2.31
C TYR A 23 -3.80 -5.02 -1.86
N LEU A 24 -4.52 -5.81 -2.66
CA LEU A 24 -4.55 -7.26 -2.52
C LEU A 24 -3.39 -7.83 -3.34
N CYS A 25 -2.76 -8.87 -2.82
CA CYS A 25 -1.74 -9.60 -3.55
C CYS A 25 -2.33 -10.20 -4.82
N ALA A 26 -1.65 -10.04 -5.96
CA ALA A 26 -2.08 -10.62 -7.23
C ALA A 26 -2.19 -12.16 -7.19
N THR A 27 -1.37 -12.84 -6.36
CA THR A 27 -1.34 -14.30 -6.23
C THR A 27 -2.33 -14.80 -5.17
N CYS A 28 -2.10 -14.46 -3.90
CA CYS A 28 -2.85 -15.04 -2.78
C CYS A 28 -4.05 -14.19 -2.33
N ARG A 29 -4.28 -13.03 -2.96
CA ARG A 29 -5.32 -12.04 -2.62
C ARG A 29 -5.29 -11.56 -1.17
N LYS A 30 -4.23 -11.84 -0.41
CA LYS A 30 -4.05 -11.32 0.95
C LYS A 30 -3.79 -9.82 0.90
N ARG A 31 -4.33 -9.08 1.86
CA ARG A 31 -4.21 -7.62 1.93
C ARG A 31 -2.81 -7.20 2.38
N SER A 32 -2.29 -6.11 1.82
CA SER A 32 -0.98 -5.59 2.22
C SER A 32 -0.99 -5.10 3.68
N PRO A 33 0.08 -5.40 4.44
CA PRO A 33 0.19 -4.96 5.84
C PRO A 33 0.32 -3.43 5.92
N THR A 34 1.05 -2.85 4.97
CA THR A 34 1.31 -1.42 4.87
C THR A 34 0.67 -0.81 3.63
N ALA A 35 0.55 0.51 3.67
CA ALA A 35 0.07 1.34 2.59
C ALA A 35 1.11 1.33 1.46
N VAL A 36 0.75 0.79 0.31
CA VAL A 36 1.66 0.61 -0.82
C VAL A 36 1.54 1.81 -1.75
N THR A 37 2.70 2.35 -2.13
CA THR A 37 2.85 3.46 -3.09
C THR A 37 3.23 2.97 -4.49
N THR A 38 3.52 1.68 -4.65
CA THR A 38 3.87 1.08 -5.95
C THR A 38 2.63 0.97 -6.84
N PRO A 39 2.78 1.15 -8.17
CA PRO A 39 1.72 0.84 -9.11
C PRO A 39 1.38 -0.66 -9.10
N ALA A 40 0.17 -1.02 -9.53
CA ALA A 40 -0.25 -2.42 -9.64
C ALA A 40 0.56 -3.14 -10.73
N PRO A 41 0.80 -4.48 -10.62
CA PRO A 41 0.37 -5.42 -9.59
C PRO A 41 1.25 -5.44 -8.32
N TRP A 42 0.62 -5.59 -7.14
CA TRP A 42 1.33 -5.78 -5.86
C TRP A 42 1.38 -7.26 -5.47
N TYR A 43 2.53 -7.71 -4.97
CA TYR A 43 2.75 -9.08 -4.50
C TYR A 43 3.10 -9.10 -3.01
N CYS A 44 2.62 -10.12 -2.31
CA CYS A 44 2.90 -10.30 -0.90
C CYS A 44 4.35 -10.76 -0.68
N PRO A 45 5.03 -10.39 0.42
CA PRO A 45 6.41 -10.80 0.66
C PRO A 45 6.57 -12.33 0.75
N ASN A 46 5.55 -13.05 1.20
CA ASN A 46 5.56 -14.53 1.18
C ASN A 46 5.50 -15.09 -0.25
N CYS A 47 4.76 -14.40 -1.13
CA CYS A 47 4.55 -14.78 -2.52
C CYS A 47 5.80 -14.47 -3.36
N LEU A 48 6.45 -13.34 -3.08
CA LEU A 48 7.72 -12.96 -3.70
C LEU A 48 8.86 -13.90 -3.28
N ARG A 49 8.93 -14.30 -2.01
CA ARG A 49 9.94 -15.27 -1.53
C ARG A 49 9.82 -16.64 -2.19
N ALA A 50 8.61 -17.09 -2.51
CA ALA A 50 8.38 -18.34 -3.23
C ALA A 50 8.87 -18.25 -4.69
N ASP A 51 8.78 -17.07 -5.31
CA ASP A 51 9.20 -16.83 -6.69
C ASP A 51 10.73 -16.72 -6.81
N GLU A 52 11.39 -16.04 -5.87
CA GLU A 52 12.86 -15.87 -5.82
C GLU A 52 13.61 -17.20 -5.72
N SER A 53 12.97 -18.22 -5.16
CA SER A 53 13.54 -19.59 -5.07
C SER A 53 13.55 -20.33 -6.42
N THR A 54 12.99 -19.73 -7.48
CA THR A 54 12.79 -20.36 -8.80
C THR A 54 13.56 -19.64 -9.93
N SER A 55 14.42 -18.66 -9.62
CA SER A 55 15.19 -17.87 -10.62
C SER A 55 16.72 -17.89 -10.38
N ALA A 56 17.23 -18.89 -9.66
CA ALA A 56 18.65 -19.18 -9.55
C ALA A 56 18.94 -20.56 -10.14
N GLU A 57 18.76 -20.69 -11.45
CA GLU A 57 19.32 -21.79 -12.26
C GLU A 57 19.93 -21.22 -13.55
#